data_AF-A0A0G1NN94-F1
#
_entry.id   AF-A0A0G1NN94-F1
#
_cell.length_a   1.000
_cell.length_b   1.000
_cell.length_c   1.000
_cell.angle_alpha   90.00
_cell.angle_beta   90.00
_cell.angle_gamma   90.00
#
_symmetry.space_group_name_H-M   'P 1'
#
loop_
_entity.id
_entity.type
_entity.pdbx_description
1 polymer ?
#
loop_
_entity_poly.entity_id
_entity_poly.type
_entity_poly.pdbx_seq_one_letter_code
_entity_poly.pdbx_strand_id
1 'polypeptide(L)' 'MQQLIGLTIQTAGEIMVALTVIMVHYHVLKEHKVDEDVFRTMKKEQKLAILGIACIGLGYALQVYPLF' A
#
# COMPACT_ATOMS: atom_id res chain seq x y z
N MET A 1 -14.23 -11.75 17.07
CA MET A 1 -14.43 -10.41 16.48
C MET A 1 -13.10 -9.75 16.09
N GLN A 2 -12.01 -9.89 16.86
CA GLN A 2 -10.66 -9.39 16.50
C GLN A 2 -10.12 -9.91 15.16
N GLN A 3 -10.34 -11.18 14.82
CA GLN A 3 -9.89 -11.75 13.55
C GLN A 3 -10.47 -11.02 12.32
N LEU A 4 -11.71 -10.54 12.41
CA LEU A 4 -12.37 -9.82 11.32
C LEU A 4 -11.77 -8.43 11.12
N ILE A 5 -11.41 -7.75 12.22
CA ILE A 5 -10.82 -6.41 12.22
C ILE A 5 -9.36 -6.48 11.71
N GLY A 6 -8.58 -7.46 12.18
CA GLY A 6 -7.23 -7.70 11.66
C GLY A 6 -7.25 -8.01 10.16
N LEU A 7 -8.19 -8.85 9.72
CA LEU A 7 -8.36 -9.20 8.30
C LEU A 7 -8.73 -7.98 7.45
N THR A 8 -9.72 -7.17 7.87
CA THR A 8 -10.12 -5.99 7.09
C THR A 8 -9.02 -4.96 6.98
N ILE A 9 -8.27 -4.71 8.06
CA ILE A 9 -7.11 -3.80 8.05
C ILE A 9 -6.02 -4.33 7.12
N GLN A 10 -5.72 -5.63 7.19
CA GLN A 10 -4.73 -6.25 6.33
C GLN A 10 -5.14 -6.17 4.85
N THR A 11 -6.35 -6.60 4.51
CA THR A 11 -6.87 -6.56 3.14
C THR A 11 -6.94 -5.13 2.60
N ALA A 12 -7.31 -4.15 3.43
CA ALA A 12 -7.29 -2.75 3.03
C ALA A 12 -5.86 -2.27 2.71
N GLY A 13 -4.88 -2.66 3.51
CA GLY A 13 -3.47 -2.39 3.25
C GLY A 13 -2.97 -3.00 1.94
N GLU A 14 -3.32 -4.26 1.69
CA GLU A 14 -2.97 -4.99 0.45
C GLU A 14 -3.57 -4.31 -0.79
N ILE A 15 -4.84 -3.91 -0.73
CA ILE A 15 -5.50 -3.17 -1.81
C ILE A 15 -4.79 -1.83 -2.06
N MET A 16 -4.41 -1.12 -1.00
CA MET A 16 -3.72 0.17 -1.13
C MET A 16 -2.36 0.02 -1.83
N VAL A 17 -1.60 -1.02 -1.47
CA VAL A 17 -0.32 -1.35 -2.13
C VAL A 17 -0.55 -1.73 -3.59
N ALA A 18 -1.52 -2.60 -3.87
CA ALA A 18 -1.83 -3.04 -5.23
C ALA A 18 -2.24 -1.86 -6.14
N LEU A 19 -3.11 -0.98 -5.64
CA LEU A 19 -3.53 0.23 -6.37
C LEU A 19 -2.34 1.16 -6.64
N THR A 20 -1.43 1.30 -5.67
CA THR A 20 -0.23 2.13 -5.85
C THR A 20 0.68 1.55 -6.94
N VAL A 21 0.89 0.23 -6.95
CA VAL A 21 1.70 -0.43 -7.99
C VAL A 21 1.09 -0.22 -9.37
N ILE A 22 -0.24 -0.37 -9.51
CA ILE A 22 -0.95 -0.15 -10.78
C ILE A 22 -0.84 1.31 -11.21
N MET A 23 -1.00 2.27 -10.29
CA MET A 23 -0.89 3.70 -10.57
C MET A 23 0.50 4.05 -11.13
N VAL A 24 1.57 3.57 -10.48
CA VAL A 24 2.94 3.79 -10.95
C VAL A 24 3.13 3.22 -12.36
N HIS A 25 2.70 1.99 -12.60
CA HIS A 25 2.86 1.35 -13.91
C HIS A 25 2.09 2.11 -15.01
N TYR A 26 0.86 2.52 -14.72
CA TYR A 26 0.06 3.31 -15.65
C TYR A 26 0.70 4.67 -15.94
N HIS A 27 1.21 5.35 -14.90
CA HIS A 27 1.86 6.64 -15.03
C HIS A 27 3.13 6.56 -15.88
N VAL A 28 3.97 5.55 -15.64
CA VAL A 28 5.20 5.30 -16.43
C VAL A 28 4.87 4.96 -17.88
N LEU A 29 3.85 4.14 -18.12
CA LEU A 29 3.39 3.80 -19.48
C LEU A 29 2.84 5.01 -20.22
N LYS A 30 2.10 5.89 -19.54
CA LYS A 30 1.48 7.07 -20.15
C LYS A 30 2.50 8.14 -20.55
N GLU A 31 3.46 8.44 -19.68
CA GLU A 31 4.45 9.50 -19.91
C GLU A 31 5.54 9.06 -20.92
N HIS A 32 5.78 7.74 -21.08
CA HIS A 32 6.80 7.17 -21.99
C HIS A 32 8.24 7.67 -21.78
N LYS A 33 8.46 8.63 -20.87
CA LYS A 33 9.73 9.17 -20.37
C LYS A 33 9.62 9.32 -18.86
N VAL A 34 10.66 8.87 -18.16
CA VAL A 34 10.79 9.11 -16.70
C VAL A 34 11.51 10.43 -16.52
N ASP A 35 10.75 11.52 -16.46
CA ASP A 35 11.28 12.86 -16.16
C ASP A 35 11.24 13.15 -14.64
N GLU A 36 11.77 14.29 -14.23
CA GLU A 36 11.89 14.70 -12.83
C GLU A 36 10.53 14.86 -12.14
N ASP A 37 9.50 15.30 -12.89
CA ASP A 37 8.11 15.34 -12.44
C ASP A 37 7.51 13.95 -12.19
N VAL A 38 7.83 12.98 -13.04
CA VAL A 38 7.45 11.56 -12.87
C VAL A 38 8.14 11.02 -11.62
N PHE A 39 9.43 11.27 -11.44
CA PHE A 39 10.18 10.86 -10.25
C PHE A 39 9.60 11.42 -8.96
N ARG A 40 9.22 12.70 -8.96
CA ARG A 40 8.60 13.35 -7.80
C ARG A 40 7.23 12.77 -7.48
N THR A 41 6.46 12.39 -8.50
CA THR A 41 5.15 11.75 -8.35
C THR A 41 5.30 10.31 -7.86
N MET A 42 6.20 9.53 -8.46
CA MET A 42 6.54 8.17 -8.01
C MET A 42 7.00 8.15 -6.55
N LYS A 43 7.78 9.14 -6.08
CA LYS A 43 8.16 9.23 -4.66
C LYS A 43 6.97 9.42 -3.72
N LYS A 44 5.93 10.14 -4.15
CA LYS A 44 4.69 10.30 -3.36
C LYS A 44 3.89 9.01 -3.35
N GLU A 45 3.77 8.35 -4.51
CA GLU A 45 3.12 7.06 -4.63
C GLU A 45 3.85 6.00 -3.78
N GLN A 46 5.18 5.97 -3.81
CA GLN A 46 5.98 5.09 -2.96
C GLN A 46 5.73 5.30 -1.47
N LYS A 47 5.55 6.54 -1.01
CA LYS A 47 5.14 6.81 0.39
C LYS A 47 3.76 6.24 0.70
N LEU A 48 2.83 6.28 -0.25
CA LEU A 48 1.51 5.68 -0.12
C LEU A 48 1.61 4.15 0.00
N ALA A 49 2.45 3.51 -0.82
CA ALA A 49 2.74 2.08 -0.72
C ALA A 49 3.34 1.70 0.64
N ILE A 50 4.31 2.47 1.14
CA ILE A 50 4.92 2.24 2.46
C ILE A 50 3.86 2.32 3.57
N LEU A 51 2.93 3.28 3.47
CA LEU A 51 1.83 3.41 4.42
C LEU A 51 0.87 2.20 4.34
N GLY A 52 0.64 1.67 3.14
CA GLY A 52 -0.11 0.43 2.93
C GLY A 52 0.57 -0.77 3.57
N ILE A 53 1.88 -0.95 3.36
CA ILE A 53 2.68 -2.01 3.98
C ILE A 53 2.64 -1.92 5.51
N ALA A 54 2.72 -0.71 6.07
CA ALA A 54 2.58 -0.53 7.52
C ALA A 54 1.20 -0.98 8.02
N CYS A 55 0.14 -0.69 7.26
CA CYS A 55 -1.22 -1.11 7.57
C CYS A 55 -1.37 -2.64 7.53
N ILE A 56 -0.78 -3.30 6.54
CA ILE A 56 -0.70 -4.77 6.45
C ILE A 56 -0.02 -5.35 7.69
N GLY A 57 1.14 -4.79 8.07
CA GLY A 57 1.89 -5.23 9.24
C GLY A 57 1.10 -5.08 10.54
N LEU A 58 0.37 -3.97 10.70
CA LEU A 58 -0.50 -3.74 11.86
C LEU A 58 -1.70 -4.70 11.87
N GLY A 59 -2.34 -4.94 10.72
CA GLY A 59 -3.44 -5.90 10.59
C GLY A 59 -3.00 -7.32 10.96
N TYR A 60 -1.84 -7.75 10.45
CA TYR A 60 -1.24 -9.03 10.79
C TYR A 60 -0.88 -9.13 12.28
N ALA A 61 -0.25 -8.08 12.85
CA ALA A 61 0.07 -8.05 14.27
C ALA A 61 -1.18 -8.17 15.15
N LEU A 62 -2.28 -7.50 14.78
CA LEU A 62 -3.58 -7.62 15.47
C LEU A 62 -4.22 -9.00 15.32
N GLN A 63 -3.92 -9.72 14.24
CA GLN A 63 -4.44 -11.06 13.98
C GLN A 63 -3.64 -12.15 14.71
N VAL A 64 -2.32 -11.97 14.80
CA VAL A 64 -1.38 -12.92 15.41
C VAL A 64 -1.24 -12.74 16.90
N TYR A 65 -1.31 -11.50 17.43
CA TYR A 65 -1.24 -11.27 18.86
C TYR A 65 -2.65 -11.40 19.45
N PRO A 66 -3.00 -12.53 20.09
CA PRO A 66 -4.23 -12.62 20.85
C PRO A 66 -3.92 -11.89 22.15
N LEU A 67 -4.12 -10.58 22.17
CA LEU A 67 -4.12 -9.86 23.43
C LEU A 67 -5.44 -10.27 24.13
N PHE A 68 -5.30 -11.25 25.04
CA PHE A 68 -6.29 -12.09 25.75
C PHE A 68 -6.57 -13.48 25.18
#